data_AF-A0AAD5TLB0-F1
#
_entry.id   AF-A0AAD5TLB0-F1
#
_cell.length_a   1.000
_cell.length_b   1.000
_cell.length_c   1.000
_cell.angle_alpha   90.00
_cell.angle_beta   90.00
_cell.angle_gamma   90.00
#
_symmetry.space_group_name_H-M   'P 1'
#
loop_
_entity.id
_entity.type
_entity.pdbx_description
1 polymer ?
#
loop_
_entity_poly.entity_id
_entity_poly.type
_entity_poly.pdbx_seq_one_letter_code
_entity_poly.pdbx_strand_id
1 'polypeptide(L)'
;MQARNISVLGYVPTGYFNHSAGCNQEGACQTLARIEAQIQAYYQNFPTLNGIFFDEVAPTVYTCSAFAPEYSRLRTLVHTSAPSNATATIAFNTAVPDTCAVDAAQRGEIVVLYEGTAAGYGPASNSALVTATAHARTSGVQTWHIVNTAPAWDVLVPMVTAYDPDWVYATSVGGDWQHGDDTYGAPPVYWAAEVASFAPANATAGQSPTSRGYQSRGRKATGGPDWTRTALIMALAASTAACFR
;
A
#
# COMPACT_ATOMS: atom_id res chain seq x y z
N MET A 1 5.81 -0.77 19.57
CA MET A 1 4.98 -0.22 18.48
C MET A 1 3.52 -0.70 18.50
N GLN A 2 3.16 -1.72 19.30
CA GLN A 2 1.78 -2.23 19.45
C GLN A 2 0.72 -1.24 20.01
N ALA A 3 1.11 -0.05 20.48
CA ALA A 3 0.19 0.86 21.18
C ALA A 3 -0.74 1.71 20.26
N ARG A 4 -0.69 1.57 18.92
CA ARG A 4 -1.39 2.47 18.00
C ARG A 4 -2.05 1.82 16.76
N ASN A 5 -2.28 0.51 16.73
CA ASN A 5 -2.78 -0.19 15.52
C ASN A 5 -1.97 0.15 14.25
N ILE A 6 -0.65 0.35 14.39
CA ILE A 6 0.27 0.64 13.28
C ILE A 6 0.94 -0.67 12.88
N SER A 7 0.95 -0.95 11.58
CA SER A 7 1.81 -1.97 10.97
C SER A 7 3.03 -1.29 10.35
N VAL A 8 4.21 -1.86 10.55
CA VAL A 8 5.47 -1.41 9.93
C VAL A 8 5.98 -2.53 9.02
N LEU A 9 6.24 -2.19 7.76
CA LEU A 9 6.73 -3.12 6.73
C LEU A 9 8.14 -2.72 6.30
N GLY A 10 9.02 -3.69 6.08
CA GLY A 10 10.35 -3.45 5.51
C GLY A 10 10.27 -3.27 3.99
N TYR A 11 10.86 -2.21 3.45
CA TYR A 11 10.89 -1.94 2.01
C TYR A 11 11.96 -2.79 1.30
N VAL A 12 11.58 -3.53 0.27
CA VAL A 12 12.47 -4.41 -0.51
C VAL A 12 12.22 -4.22 -2.01
N PRO A 13 13.14 -3.60 -2.77
CA PRO A 13 13.00 -3.48 -4.22
C PRO A 13 13.25 -4.83 -4.89
N THR A 14 12.48 -5.15 -5.93
CA THR A 14 12.56 -6.44 -6.63
C THR A 14 13.14 -6.34 -8.04
N GLY A 15 13.32 -5.12 -8.57
CA GLY A 15 13.90 -4.91 -9.89
C GLY A 15 13.04 -5.45 -11.03
N TYR A 16 11.73 -5.23 -10.99
CA TYR A 16 10.81 -5.52 -12.11
C TYR A 16 10.87 -6.95 -12.63
N PHE A 17 10.99 -7.92 -11.71
CA PHE A 17 11.12 -9.37 -11.95
C PHE A 17 12.41 -9.77 -12.71
N ASN A 18 13.38 -8.87 -12.80
CA ASN A 18 14.67 -9.16 -13.43
C ASN A 18 15.69 -9.65 -12.38
N HIS A 19 15.81 -10.97 -12.27
CA HIS A 19 16.70 -11.65 -11.34
C HIS A 19 17.95 -12.24 -12.01
N SER A 20 18.38 -11.65 -13.12
CA SER A 20 19.56 -12.09 -13.86
C SER A 20 20.81 -12.15 -12.97
N ALA A 21 21.62 -13.20 -13.12
CA ALA A 21 22.83 -13.38 -12.33
C ALA A 21 23.80 -12.19 -12.50
N GLY A 22 24.29 -11.66 -11.38
CA GLY A 22 25.21 -10.51 -11.37
C GLY A 22 24.55 -9.13 -11.54
N CYS A 23 23.21 -9.06 -11.65
CA CYS A 23 22.48 -7.81 -11.84
C CYS A 23 21.95 -7.26 -10.50
N ASN A 24 22.36 -6.06 -10.14
CA ASN A 24 22.06 -5.40 -8.86
C ASN A 24 21.89 -3.88 -9.05
N GLN A 25 21.06 -3.50 -10.02
CA GLN A 25 20.84 -2.12 -10.44
C GLN A 25 19.47 -1.64 -9.98
N GLU A 26 19.48 -0.55 -9.22
CA GLU A 26 18.26 0.15 -8.77
C GLU A 26 17.38 0.53 -9.97
N GLY A 27 16.06 0.33 -9.84
CA GLY A 27 15.13 0.60 -10.93
C GLY A 27 15.17 -0.40 -12.10
N ALA A 28 15.98 -1.47 -12.03
CA ALA A 28 16.20 -2.31 -13.21
C ALA A 28 16.33 -3.82 -12.93
N CYS A 29 17.02 -4.23 -11.86
CA CYS A 29 17.24 -5.64 -11.55
C CYS A 29 17.76 -5.88 -10.13
N GLN A 30 17.37 -7.00 -9.54
CA GLN A 30 17.87 -7.46 -8.24
C GLN A 30 17.99 -8.98 -8.23
N THR A 31 19.11 -9.52 -7.75
CA THR A 31 19.22 -10.97 -7.55
C THR A 31 18.31 -11.45 -6.39
N LEU A 32 17.78 -12.67 -6.50
CA LEU A 32 16.98 -13.28 -5.42
C LEU A 32 17.75 -13.38 -4.10
N ALA A 33 19.06 -13.67 -4.16
CA ALA A 33 19.92 -13.73 -2.97
C ALA A 33 20.01 -12.36 -2.25
N ARG A 34 20.00 -11.25 -3.00
CA ARG A 34 20.00 -9.91 -2.42
C ARG A 34 18.64 -9.55 -1.81
N ILE A 35 17.54 -9.90 -2.48
CA ILE A 35 16.19 -9.76 -1.95
C ILE A 35 16.06 -10.52 -0.61
N GLU A 36 16.50 -11.78 -0.58
CA GLU A 36 16.51 -12.61 0.63
C GLU A 36 17.35 -11.98 1.74
N ALA A 37 18.58 -11.52 1.44
CA ALA A 37 19.44 -10.87 2.42
C ALA A 37 18.82 -9.60 3.02
N GLN A 38 18.12 -8.79 2.22
CA GLN A 38 17.41 -7.60 2.71
C GLN A 38 16.26 -7.97 3.66
N ILE A 39 15.45 -8.97 3.29
CA ILE A 39 14.36 -9.48 4.14
C ILE A 39 14.93 -9.99 5.48
N GLN A 40 16.00 -10.80 5.44
CA GLN A 40 16.66 -11.30 6.65
C GLN A 40 17.19 -10.15 7.51
N ALA A 41 17.83 -9.15 6.92
CA ALA A 41 18.34 -7.99 7.64
C ALA A 41 17.21 -7.23 8.35
N TYR A 42 16.04 -7.06 7.72
CA TYR A 42 14.89 -6.43 8.35
C TYR A 42 14.42 -7.20 9.59
N TYR A 43 14.22 -8.52 9.49
CA TYR A 43 13.76 -9.31 10.62
C TYR A 43 14.80 -9.48 11.74
N GLN A 44 16.08 -9.46 11.40
CA GLN A 44 17.17 -9.47 12.39
C GLN A 44 17.23 -8.17 13.18
N ASN A 45 17.14 -7.01 12.51
CA ASN A 45 17.24 -5.71 13.16
C ASN A 45 15.93 -5.24 13.79
N PHE A 46 14.79 -5.71 13.27
CA PHE A 46 13.46 -5.36 13.74
C PHE A 46 12.62 -6.64 13.98
N PRO A 47 12.86 -7.38 15.07
CA PRO A 47 12.16 -8.66 15.32
C PRO A 47 10.64 -8.54 15.47
N THR A 48 10.13 -7.33 15.73
CA THR A 48 8.69 -7.04 15.83
C THR A 48 8.12 -6.42 14.54
N LEU A 49 8.86 -6.45 13.43
CA LEU A 49 8.40 -5.97 12.14
C LEU A 49 7.15 -6.75 11.71
N ASN A 50 6.14 -6.05 11.20
CA ASN A 50 4.87 -6.68 10.85
C ASN A 50 4.92 -7.43 9.52
N GLY A 51 5.86 -7.08 8.64
CA GLY A 51 5.91 -7.68 7.30
C GLY A 51 6.88 -7.01 6.34
N ILE A 52 6.67 -7.25 5.05
CA ILE A 52 7.51 -6.75 3.95
C ILE A 52 6.64 -6.07 2.90
N PHE A 53 7.12 -4.93 2.43
CA PHE A 53 6.61 -4.21 1.26
C PHE A 53 7.61 -4.42 0.12
N PHE A 54 7.18 -5.14 -0.92
CA PHE A 54 7.95 -5.34 -2.13
C PHE A 54 7.66 -4.25 -3.14
N ASP A 55 8.70 -3.54 -3.57
CA ASP A 55 8.60 -2.54 -4.62
C ASP A 55 8.99 -3.10 -5.99
N GLU A 56 8.54 -2.44 -7.05
CA GLU A 56 8.87 -2.78 -8.44
C GLU A 56 8.38 -4.18 -8.85
N VAL A 57 7.22 -4.61 -8.35
CA VAL A 57 6.72 -6.00 -8.53
C VAL A 57 5.79 -6.16 -9.73
N ALA A 58 6.26 -5.69 -10.88
CA ALA A 58 5.66 -5.92 -12.18
C ALA A 58 6.77 -6.19 -13.22
N PRO A 59 6.56 -7.06 -14.21
CA PRO A 59 7.57 -7.34 -15.22
C PRO A 59 7.71 -6.14 -16.19
N THR A 60 8.94 -5.76 -16.54
CA THR A 60 9.20 -4.71 -17.53
C THR A 60 8.55 -5.03 -18.88
N VAL A 61 8.64 -6.29 -19.31
CA VAL A 61 7.88 -6.82 -20.45
C VAL A 61 6.59 -7.41 -19.92
N TYR A 62 5.52 -6.63 -20.00
CA TYR A 62 4.28 -6.94 -19.33
C TYR A 62 3.70 -8.29 -19.76
N THR A 63 3.64 -9.25 -18.82
CA THR A 63 3.13 -10.61 -19.07
C THR A 63 2.38 -11.11 -17.83
N CYS A 64 1.06 -11.28 -17.97
CA CYS A 64 0.18 -11.71 -16.88
C CYS A 64 0.65 -12.99 -16.16
N SER A 65 1.16 -13.98 -16.92
CA SER A 65 1.60 -15.26 -16.37
C SER A 65 2.87 -15.17 -15.50
N ALA A 66 3.57 -14.04 -15.49
CA ALA A 66 4.76 -13.83 -14.66
C ALA A 66 4.42 -13.54 -13.19
N PHE A 67 3.25 -12.98 -12.89
CA PHE A 67 2.90 -12.53 -11.53
C PHE A 67 2.80 -13.70 -10.53
N ALA A 68 2.01 -14.73 -10.85
CA ALA A 68 1.78 -15.85 -9.94
C ALA A 68 3.06 -16.57 -9.47
N PRO A 69 3.98 -17.00 -10.36
CA PRO A 69 5.22 -17.63 -9.92
C PRO A 69 6.12 -16.67 -9.12
N GLU A 70 6.15 -15.38 -9.46
CA GLU A 70 7.01 -14.43 -8.78
C GLU A 70 6.48 -14.06 -7.39
N TYR A 71 5.19 -13.77 -7.23
CA TYR A 71 4.59 -13.49 -5.92
C TYR A 71 4.72 -14.71 -4.98
N SER A 72 4.56 -15.92 -5.51
CA SER A 72 4.80 -17.16 -4.76
C SER A 72 6.25 -17.28 -4.27
N ARG A 73 7.21 -16.91 -5.12
CA ARG A 73 8.63 -16.90 -4.77
C ARG A 73 8.95 -15.87 -3.68
N LEU A 74 8.50 -14.63 -3.84
CA LEU A 74 8.71 -13.55 -2.87
C LEU A 74 8.09 -13.89 -1.51
N ARG A 75 6.87 -14.42 -1.50
CA ARG A 75 6.19 -14.91 -0.29
C ARG A 75 7.02 -16.00 0.42
N THR A 76 7.59 -16.93 -0.34
CA THR A 76 8.45 -17.99 0.21
C THR A 76 9.66 -17.38 0.94
N LEU A 77 10.32 -16.37 0.36
CA LEU A 77 11.45 -15.69 0.98
C LEU A 77 11.08 -14.99 2.30
N VAL A 78 9.88 -14.41 2.39
CA VAL A 78 9.39 -13.80 3.64
C VAL A 78 9.21 -14.87 4.73
N HIS A 79 8.52 -15.96 4.41
CA HIS A 79 8.21 -16.99 5.40
C HIS A 79 9.44 -17.83 5.82
N THR A 80 10.43 -18.01 4.96
CA THR A 80 11.70 -18.66 5.33
C THR A 80 12.54 -17.78 6.25
N SER A 81 12.53 -16.46 6.00
CA SER A 81 13.33 -15.48 6.75
C SER A 81 12.68 -15.05 8.08
N ALA A 82 11.37 -15.24 8.23
CA ALA A 82 10.65 -14.98 9.46
C ALA A 82 9.79 -16.18 9.92
N PRO A 83 10.40 -17.30 10.35
CA PRO A 83 9.64 -18.50 10.73
C PRO A 83 8.66 -18.26 11.90
N SER A 84 8.97 -17.29 12.78
CA SER A 84 8.11 -16.90 13.89
C SER A 84 6.94 -16.00 13.46
N ASN A 85 6.93 -15.50 12.23
CA ASN A 85 5.91 -14.60 11.69
C ASN A 85 5.19 -15.24 10.50
N ALA A 86 4.56 -16.40 10.72
CA ALA A 86 3.67 -17.04 9.74
C ALA A 86 2.50 -16.12 9.29
N THR A 87 2.28 -15.02 10.02
CA THR A 87 1.25 -14.00 9.77
C THR A 87 1.83 -12.69 9.23
N ALA A 88 3.05 -12.72 8.68
CA ALA A 88 3.68 -11.52 8.13
C ALA A 88 2.79 -10.88 7.07
N THR A 89 2.56 -9.57 7.18
CA THR A 89 1.85 -8.81 6.16
C THR A 89 2.74 -8.67 4.93
N ILE A 90 2.21 -8.99 3.75
CA ILE A 90 2.94 -8.83 2.48
C ILE A 90 2.19 -7.82 1.63
N ALA A 91 2.92 -6.80 1.18
CA ALA A 91 2.43 -5.80 0.26
C ALA A 91 3.24 -5.83 -1.04
N PHE A 92 2.57 -5.74 -2.18
CA PHE A 92 3.14 -5.78 -3.52
C PHE A 92 2.86 -4.46 -4.24
N ASN A 93 3.88 -3.65 -4.48
CA ASN A 93 3.77 -2.45 -5.31
C ASN A 93 3.95 -2.75 -6.80
N THR A 94 2.84 -3.08 -7.47
CA THR A 94 2.83 -3.28 -8.92
C THR A 94 2.67 -1.94 -9.65
N ALA A 95 2.07 -0.93 -9.01
CA ALA A 95 1.73 0.37 -9.59
C ALA A 95 0.94 0.30 -10.92
N VAL A 96 0.32 -0.85 -11.21
CA VAL A 96 -0.42 -1.15 -12.44
C VAL A 96 -1.80 -1.70 -12.07
N PRO A 97 -2.89 -1.11 -12.58
CA PRO A 97 -4.25 -1.51 -12.25
C PRO A 97 -4.70 -2.75 -13.05
N ASP A 98 -4.17 -3.92 -12.74
CA ASP A 98 -4.43 -5.16 -13.47
C ASP A 98 -4.86 -6.31 -12.56
N THR A 99 -5.85 -7.08 -13.00
CA THR A 99 -6.35 -8.26 -12.29
C THR A 99 -5.34 -9.40 -12.20
N CYS A 100 -4.35 -9.48 -13.09
CA CYS A 100 -3.29 -10.49 -13.04
C CYS A 100 -2.43 -10.39 -11.76
N ALA A 101 -2.12 -9.17 -11.32
CA ALA A 101 -1.43 -8.95 -10.05
C ALA A 101 -2.31 -9.33 -8.86
N VAL A 102 -3.61 -9.03 -8.94
CA VAL A 102 -4.60 -9.40 -7.93
C VAL A 102 -4.76 -10.92 -7.83
N ASP A 103 -4.85 -11.62 -8.96
CA ASP A 103 -5.00 -13.09 -9.02
C ASP A 103 -3.76 -13.82 -8.50
N ALA A 104 -2.58 -13.22 -8.61
CA ALA A 104 -1.34 -13.75 -8.07
C ALA A 104 -1.21 -13.56 -6.54
N ALA A 105 -1.90 -12.56 -5.99
CA ALA A 105 -1.93 -12.30 -4.55
C ALA A 105 -2.86 -13.28 -3.82
N GLN A 106 -2.57 -13.49 -2.54
CA GLN A 106 -3.39 -14.29 -1.62
C GLN A 106 -4.31 -13.39 -0.81
N ARG A 107 -5.43 -13.96 -0.34
CA ARG A 107 -6.35 -13.29 0.58
C ARG A 107 -5.58 -12.71 1.77
N GLY A 108 -5.82 -11.43 2.06
CA GLY A 108 -5.18 -10.70 3.15
C GLY A 108 -3.91 -9.95 2.77
N GLU A 109 -3.26 -10.28 1.64
CA GLU A 109 -2.15 -9.50 1.10
C GLU A 109 -2.63 -8.16 0.53
N ILE A 110 -1.71 -7.20 0.40
CA ILE A 110 -1.98 -5.86 -0.12
C ILE A 110 -1.36 -5.74 -1.50
N VAL A 111 -2.09 -5.17 -2.47
CA VAL A 111 -1.57 -4.84 -3.79
C VAL A 111 -1.74 -3.35 -4.03
N VAL A 112 -0.65 -2.64 -4.34
CA VAL A 112 -0.70 -1.26 -4.79
C VAL A 112 -1.08 -1.25 -6.27
N LEU A 113 -2.34 -0.94 -6.57
CA LEU A 113 -2.87 -0.96 -7.94
C LEU A 113 -2.71 0.39 -8.65
N TYR A 114 -2.34 1.43 -7.91
CA TYR A 114 -2.17 2.76 -8.45
C TYR A 114 -1.05 3.49 -7.70
N GLU A 115 -0.07 3.96 -8.44
CA GLU A 115 0.91 4.94 -8.00
C GLU A 115 1.10 5.96 -9.12
N GLY A 116 0.51 7.14 -8.97
CA GLY A 116 0.44 8.09 -10.08
C GLY A 116 -0.17 9.44 -9.71
N THR A 117 -0.37 10.28 -10.74
CA THR A 117 -0.81 11.67 -10.57
C THR A 117 -2.30 11.80 -10.27
N ALA A 118 -2.68 12.81 -9.48
CA ALA A 118 -4.08 13.13 -9.23
C ALA A 118 -4.90 13.33 -10.52
N ALA A 119 -4.29 13.80 -11.61
CA ALA A 119 -4.95 13.94 -12.90
C ALA A 119 -5.32 12.60 -13.55
N GLY A 120 -4.51 11.56 -13.34
CA GLY A 120 -4.77 10.19 -13.81
C GLY A 120 -5.62 9.35 -12.86
N TYR A 121 -5.94 9.88 -11.68
CA TYR A 121 -6.75 9.20 -10.68
C TYR A 121 -8.22 9.59 -10.85
N GLY A 122 -9.13 8.61 -10.82
CA GLY A 122 -10.57 8.85 -10.93
C GLY A 122 -11.26 7.89 -11.91
N PRO A 123 -12.48 7.38 -11.62
CA PRO A 123 -13.11 6.34 -12.43
C PRO A 123 -13.28 6.67 -13.92
N ALA A 124 -13.42 7.94 -14.26
CA ALA A 124 -13.48 8.41 -15.63
C ALA A 124 -12.11 8.39 -16.34
N SER A 125 -11.02 8.60 -15.59
CA SER A 125 -9.65 8.63 -16.08
C SER A 125 -9.02 7.23 -16.12
N ASN A 126 -9.46 6.32 -15.26
CA ASN A 126 -8.85 5.00 -15.11
C ASN A 126 -9.89 3.91 -14.77
N SER A 127 -10.52 3.36 -15.81
CA SER A 127 -11.51 2.27 -15.70
C SER A 127 -10.89 0.91 -15.36
N ALA A 128 -9.61 0.70 -15.71
CA ALA A 128 -8.86 -0.49 -15.32
C ALA A 128 -8.73 -0.56 -13.78
N LEU A 129 -8.46 0.59 -13.13
CA LEU A 129 -8.38 0.67 -11.68
C LEU A 129 -9.72 0.34 -11.00
N VAL A 130 -10.85 0.76 -11.58
CA VAL A 130 -12.18 0.37 -11.07
C VAL A 130 -12.33 -1.16 -11.09
N THR A 131 -11.98 -1.77 -12.22
CA THR A 131 -12.10 -3.22 -12.43
C THR A 131 -11.19 -3.99 -11.48
N ALA A 132 -9.91 -3.62 -11.42
CA ALA A 132 -8.93 -4.30 -10.58
C ALA A 132 -9.25 -4.15 -9.07
N THR A 133 -9.68 -2.97 -8.64
CA THR A 133 -10.06 -2.73 -7.23
C THR A 133 -11.29 -3.54 -6.83
N ALA A 134 -12.32 -3.56 -7.68
CA ALA A 134 -13.51 -4.37 -7.44
C ALA A 134 -13.18 -5.87 -7.42
N HIS A 135 -12.33 -6.33 -8.33
CA HIS A 135 -11.87 -7.72 -8.38
C HIS A 135 -11.12 -8.12 -7.10
N ALA A 136 -10.17 -7.29 -6.65
CA ALA A 136 -9.42 -7.53 -5.42
C ALA A 136 -10.33 -7.70 -4.20
N ARG A 137 -11.35 -6.84 -4.08
CA ARG A 137 -12.37 -6.95 -3.01
C ARG A 137 -13.08 -8.30 -3.03
N THR A 138 -13.46 -8.80 -4.21
CA THR A 138 -14.13 -10.11 -4.32
C THR A 138 -13.19 -11.28 -4.02
N SER A 139 -11.90 -11.14 -4.29
CA SER A 139 -10.86 -12.13 -3.97
C SER A 139 -10.38 -12.08 -2.51
N GLY A 140 -10.76 -11.04 -1.76
CA GLY A 140 -10.28 -10.79 -0.39
C GLY A 140 -8.83 -10.31 -0.34
N VAL A 141 -8.32 -9.78 -1.44
CA VAL A 141 -7.04 -9.06 -1.54
C VAL A 141 -7.29 -7.60 -1.19
N GLN A 142 -6.40 -7.01 -0.39
CA GLN A 142 -6.48 -5.60 -0.03
C GLN A 142 -5.84 -4.73 -1.11
N THR A 143 -6.36 -3.53 -1.28
CA THR A 143 -5.90 -2.58 -2.31
C THR A 143 -5.31 -1.32 -1.70
N TRP A 144 -4.22 -0.82 -2.29
CA TRP A 144 -3.62 0.44 -1.89
C TRP A 144 -3.46 1.37 -3.11
N HIS A 145 -3.94 2.60 -2.99
CA HIS A 145 -3.73 3.65 -3.99
C HIS A 145 -2.79 4.74 -3.45
N ILE A 146 -1.76 5.08 -4.21
CA ILE A 146 -0.80 6.15 -3.93
C ILE A 146 -1.03 7.24 -4.98
N VAL A 147 -1.45 8.43 -4.53
CA VAL A 147 -1.80 9.55 -5.43
C VAL A 147 -0.86 10.72 -5.18
N ASN A 148 0.06 10.97 -6.11
CA ASN A 148 0.94 12.13 -6.10
C ASN A 148 0.32 13.32 -6.83
N THR A 149 0.91 14.52 -6.71
CA THR A 149 0.43 15.80 -7.28
C THR A 149 -1.00 16.20 -6.87
N ALA A 150 -1.54 15.66 -5.78
CA ALA A 150 -2.86 16.02 -5.28
C ALA A 150 -2.81 17.36 -4.54
N PRO A 151 -3.49 18.42 -5.02
CA PRO A 151 -3.36 19.74 -4.40
C PRO A 151 -4.02 19.83 -3.02
N ALA A 152 -5.04 18.99 -2.77
CA ALA A 152 -5.76 18.91 -1.51
C ALA A 152 -6.48 17.56 -1.39
N TRP A 153 -6.76 17.14 -0.14
CA TRP A 153 -7.44 15.88 0.15
C TRP A 153 -8.90 15.86 -0.34
N ASP A 154 -9.64 16.95 -0.15
CA ASP A 154 -11.05 17.08 -0.52
C ASP A 154 -11.33 16.88 -2.01
N VAL A 155 -10.36 17.23 -2.86
CA VAL A 155 -10.38 16.96 -4.31
C VAL A 155 -10.41 15.46 -4.59
N LEU A 156 -9.71 14.64 -3.78
CA LEU A 156 -9.62 13.20 -3.97
C LEU A 156 -10.76 12.41 -3.35
N VAL A 157 -11.43 12.94 -2.31
CA VAL A 157 -12.46 12.22 -1.55
C VAL A 157 -13.52 11.55 -2.44
N PRO A 158 -14.12 12.21 -3.46
CA PRO A 158 -15.11 11.57 -4.32
C PRO A 158 -14.53 10.38 -5.09
N MET A 159 -13.28 10.48 -5.54
CA MET A 159 -12.59 9.44 -6.31
C MET A 159 -12.21 8.25 -5.42
N VAL A 160 -11.61 8.52 -4.25
CA VAL A 160 -11.31 7.50 -3.24
C VAL A 160 -12.57 6.77 -2.82
N THR A 161 -13.67 7.48 -2.58
CA THR A 161 -14.97 6.88 -2.24
C THR A 161 -15.52 6.02 -3.37
N ALA A 162 -15.33 6.44 -4.63
CA ALA A 162 -15.83 5.69 -5.79
C ALA A 162 -15.04 4.39 -6.04
N TYR A 163 -13.72 4.40 -5.80
CA TYR A 163 -12.90 3.20 -5.88
C TYR A 163 -13.07 2.30 -4.65
N ASP A 164 -13.21 2.90 -3.47
CA ASP A 164 -13.30 2.23 -2.17
C ASP A 164 -12.09 1.29 -1.94
N PRO A 165 -10.84 1.81 -1.97
CA PRO A 165 -9.65 1.02 -1.65
C PRO A 165 -9.51 0.79 -0.15
N ASP A 166 -8.78 -0.25 0.24
CA ASP A 166 -8.48 -0.52 1.66
C ASP A 166 -7.48 0.49 2.25
N TRP A 167 -6.58 0.98 1.41
CA TRP A 167 -5.51 1.91 1.79
C TRP A 167 -5.38 3.02 0.77
N VAL A 168 -5.06 4.23 1.22
CA VAL A 168 -4.72 5.35 0.36
C VAL A 168 -3.65 6.23 1.01
N TYR A 169 -2.75 6.75 0.18
CA TYR A 169 -1.85 7.83 0.54
C TYR A 169 -1.92 8.90 -0.55
N ALA A 170 -2.08 10.16 -0.17
CA ALA A 170 -2.10 11.27 -1.13
C ALA A 170 -1.06 12.33 -0.77
N THR A 171 -0.31 12.83 -1.77
CA THR A 171 0.65 13.92 -1.57
C THR A 171 0.57 14.96 -2.67
N SER A 172 0.88 16.22 -2.32
CA SER A 172 0.97 17.33 -3.27
C SER A 172 2.30 17.36 -4.03
N VAL A 173 3.27 16.57 -3.59
CA VAL A 173 4.58 16.42 -4.24
C VAL A 173 4.43 15.54 -5.49
N GLY A 174 5.30 15.73 -6.48
CA GLY A 174 5.38 14.85 -7.65
C GLY A 174 5.82 13.43 -7.29
N GLY A 175 5.93 12.57 -8.30
CA GLY A 175 6.34 11.16 -8.13
C GLY A 175 7.72 10.83 -8.69
N ASP A 176 8.42 11.81 -9.26
CA ASP A 176 9.66 11.61 -10.00
C ASP A 176 10.89 11.74 -9.09
N TRP A 177 11.03 10.76 -8.20
CA TRP A 177 12.13 10.74 -7.23
C TRP A 177 13.51 10.70 -7.90
N GLN A 178 13.59 10.13 -9.10
CA GLN A 178 14.82 10.10 -9.91
C GLN A 178 15.26 11.51 -10.35
N HIS A 179 14.32 12.45 -10.43
CA HIS A 179 14.57 13.86 -10.76
C HIS A 179 14.39 14.81 -9.56
N GLY A 180 14.34 14.26 -8.34
CA GLY A 180 14.44 15.03 -7.10
C GLY A 180 13.11 15.30 -6.38
N ASP A 181 12.00 14.70 -6.79
CA ASP A 181 10.77 14.76 -6.01
C ASP A 181 10.93 13.99 -4.70
N ASP A 182 10.67 14.65 -3.57
CA ASP A 182 10.66 14.02 -2.24
C ASP A 182 9.24 13.57 -1.87
N THR A 183 8.66 12.69 -2.69
CA THR A 183 7.27 12.21 -2.58
C THR A 183 6.92 11.71 -1.19
N TYR A 184 7.90 11.11 -0.50
CA TYR A 184 7.73 10.35 0.74
C TYR A 184 8.49 10.93 1.94
N GLY A 185 9.28 11.99 1.78
CA GLY A 185 10.14 12.51 2.86
C GLY A 185 9.41 13.33 3.92
N ALA A 186 8.20 13.83 3.63
CA ALA A 186 7.37 14.53 4.60
C ALA A 186 5.86 14.26 4.38
N PRO A 187 5.05 14.29 5.46
CA PRO A 187 3.59 14.30 5.31
C PRO A 187 3.12 15.52 4.51
N PRO A 188 2.07 15.39 3.67
CA PRO A 188 1.50 16.53 2.95
C PRO A 188 0.90 17.56 3.91
N VAL A 189 0.75 18.81 3.44
CA VAL A 189 0.17 19.91 4.24
C VAL A 189 -1.25 19.62 4.75
N TYR A 190 -1.98 18.74 4.06
CA TYR A 190 -3.34 18.29 4.41
C TYR A 190 -3.37 16.93 5.11
N TRP A 191 -2.24 16.40 5.58
CA TRP A 191 -2.15 15.09 6.24
C TRP A 191 -3.16 14.89 7.37
N ALA A 192 -3.39 15.93 8.18
CA ALA A 192 -4.36 15.88 9.26
C ALA A 192 -5.80 15.66 8.74
N ALA A 193 -6.15 16.25 7.60
CA ALA A 193 -7.46 16.07 6.98
C ALA A 193 -7.63 14.67 6.38
N GLU A 194 -6.57 14.15 5.75
CA GLU A 194 -6.52 12.78 5.26
C GLU A 194 -6.74 11.78 6.40
N VAL A 195 -5.93 11.86 7.47
CA VAL A 195 -6.06 10.99 8.65
C VAL A 195 -7.43 11.11 9.31
N ALA A 196 -7.98 12.33 9.42
CA ALA A 196 -9.30 12.54 10.02
C ALA A 196 -10.44 11.89 9.23
N SER A 197 -10.29 11.72 7.91
CA SER A 197 -11.30 11.06 7.07
C SER A 197 -11.41 9.55 7.31
N PHE A 198 -10.37 8.93 7.89
CA PHE A 198 -10.35 7.52 8.29
C PHE A 198 -10.61 7.32 9.79
N ALA A 199 -10.75 8.39 10.56
CA ALA A 199 -11.07 8.26 11.98
C ALA A 199 -12.52 7.76 12.13
N PRO A 200 -12.78 6.75 12.99
CA PRO A 200 -14.15 6.33 13.26
C PRO A 200 -14.97 7.51 13.78
N ALA A 201 -16.17 7.72 13.22
CA ALA A 201 -17.04 8.88 13.48
C ALA A 201 -17.40 9.12 14.98
N ASN A 202 -17.06 8.18 15.86
CA ASN A 202 -17.29 8.26 17.31
C ASN A 202 -16.10 8.83 18.11
N ALA A 203 -14.96 9.15 17.48
CA ALA A 203 -13.79 9.71 18.19
C ALA A 203 -13.95 11.18 18.62
N THR A 204 -14.99 11.87 18.15
CA THR A 204 -15.27 13.29 18.45
C THR A 204 -16.37 13.53 19.49
N ALA A 205 -17.01 12.48 20.04
CA ALA A 205 -18.05 12.64 21.06
C ALA A 205 -17.46 12.61 22.49
N GLY A 206 -16.78 13.69 22.86
CA GLY A 206 -16.04 13.78 24.12
C GLY A 206 -16.10 15.13 24.84
N GLN A 207 -17.20 15.90 24.73
CA GLN A 207 -17.65 16.91 25.70
C GLN A 207 -19.16 17.21 25.49
N SER A 208 -19.97 17.05 26.55
CA SER A 208 -21.45 17.04 26.63
C SER A 208 -21.98 18.26 27.42
N PRO A 209 -23.29 18.46 27.71
CA PRO A 209 -24.53 18.30 26.92
C PRO A 209 -25.57 19.46 27.10
N THR A 210 -26.48 19.72 26.16
CA THR A 210 -27.88 20.14 26.50
C THR A 210 -28.89 19.88 25.37
N SER A 211 -29.81 18.94 25.65
CA SER A 211 -31.25 18.90 25.31
C SER A 211 -31.76 19.09 23.86
N ARG A 212 -32.32 18.03 23.27
CA ARG A 212 -33.77 17.77 23.05
C ARG A 212 -33.95 16.74 21.93
N GLY A 213 -34.91 15.84 22.14
CA GLY A 213 -35.05 14.62 21.37
C GLY A 213 -35.68 14.78 19.99
N TYR A 214 -35.42 13.77 19.16
CA TYR A 214 -36.40 13.26 18.21
C TYR A 214 -36.15 11.76 18.01
N GLN A 215 -37.11 10.93 18.40
CA GLN A 215 -37.15 9.54 17.97
C GLN A 215 -37.73 9.49 16.56
N SER A 216 -37.06 8.78 15.64
CA SER A 216 -37.76 8.14 14.53
C SER A 216 -37.10 6.80 14.17
N ARG A 217 -37.95 5.91 13.69
CA ARG A 217 -37.81 4.46 13.59
C ARG A 217 -36.95 4.02 12.40
N GLY A 218 -36.18 2.95 12.60
CA GLY A 218 -36.10 1.77 11.74
C GLY A 218 -35.84 1.92 10.24
N ARG A 219 -34.62 1.56 9.82
CA ARG A 219 -34.34 0.60 8.73
C ARG A 219 -32.88 0.16 8.76
N LYS A 220 -32.65 -1.14 8.96
CA LYS A 220 -31.45 -1.84 8.45
C LYS A 220 -31.61 -1.96 6.94
N ALA A 221 -30.66 -1.43 6.17
CA ALA A 221 -30.19 -1.94 4.86
C ALA A 221 -29.32 -0.87 4.17
N THR A 222 -28.02 -0.93 4.41
CA THR A 222 -26.90 -0.78 3.46
C THR A 222 -25.63 -0.71 4.30
N GLY A 223 -24.80 -1.75 4.24
CA GLY A 223 -23.47 -1.72 4.84
C GLY A 223 -22.64 -0.67 4.11
N GLY A 224 -22.46 0.49 4.73
CA GLY A 224 -21.42 1.43 4.33
C GLY A 224 -20.05 0.85 4.68
N PRO A 225 -18.98 1.28 3.99
CA PRO A 225 -17.62 0.85 4.28
C PRO A 225 -17.27 1.11 5.76
N ASP A 226 -16.78 0.06 6.43
CA ASP A 226 -16.26 0.11 7.79
C ASP A 226 -14.82 0.63 7.73
N TRP A 227 -14.66 1.96 7.83
CA TRP A 227 -13.38 2.67 7.70
C TRP A 227 -12.42 2.48 8.90
N THR A 228 -12.57 1.42 9.71
CA THR A 228 -11.74 1.18 10.91
C THR A 228 -10.31 0.71 10.63
N ARG A 229 -9.83 0.76 9.37
CA ARG A 229 -8.48 0.35 9.00
C ARG A 229 -7.54 1.56 8.95
N THR A 230 -6.74 1.65 10.01
CA THR A 230 -5.74 2.69 10.33
C THR A 230 -4.71 2.89 9.23
N ALA A 231 -4.32 4.14 8.96
CA ALA A 231 -3.23 4.54 8.06
C ALA A 231 -1.94 3.72 8.23
N LEU A 232 -1.36 3.27 7.11
CA LEU A 232 -0.02 2.69 7.07
C LEU A 232 0.99 3.84 7.07
N ILE A 233 1.71 4.02 8.18
CA ILE A 233 2.87 4.91 8.19
C ILE A 233 4.04 4.10 7.65
N MET A 234 4.41 4.35 6.39
CA MET A 234 5.72 3.96 5.90
C MET A 234 6.76 4.81 6.62
N ALA A 235 7.42 4.23 7.63
CA ALA A 235 8.74 4.70 8.02
C ALA A 235 9.73 4.14 6.98
N LEU A 236 9.85 4.82 5.84
CA LEU A 236 10.95 4.61 4.92
C LEU A 236 12.22 5.02 5.66
N ALA A 237 12.92 4.04 6.23
CA ALA A 237 14.34 4.21 6.45
C ALA A 237 14.96 4.24 5.04
N ALA A 238 15.15 5.44 4.50
CA ALA A 238 16.10 5.67 3.42
C ALA A 238 17.46 5.18 3.93
N SER A 239 17.70 3.88 3.75
CA SER A 239 18.99 3.27 3.95
C SER A 239 19.88 3.84 2.86
N THR A 240 20.56 4.92 3.21
CA THR A 240 21.84 5.33 2.63
C THR A 240 22.54 4.09 2.05
N ALA A 241 22.66 4.03 0.74
CA ALA A 241 23.32 2.98 -0.03
C ALA A 241 24.85 2.91 0.23
N ALA A 242 25.30 3.32 1.42
CA ALA A 242 26.69 3.47 1.81
C ALA A 242 27.16 2.45 2.88
N CYS A 243 26.27 1.64 3.48
CA CYS A 243 26.67 0.72 4.56
C CYS A 243 26.80 -0.76 4.19
N PHE A 244 26.64 -1.14 2.93
CA PHE A 244 26.94 -2.49 2.45
C PHE A 244 27.79 -2.44 1.18
N ARG A 245 29.09 -2.17 1.38
CA ARG A 245 30.18 -2.55 0.48
C ARG A 245 31.26 -3.22 1.30
#